data_AF-A0ABC8QVW2-F1
#
_entry.id   AF-A0ABC8QVW2-F1
#
_cell.length_a   1.000
_cell.length_b   1.000
_cell.length_c   1.000
_cell.angle_alpha   90.00
_cell.angle_beta   90.00
_cell.angle_gamma   90.00
#
_symmetry.space_group_name_H-M   'P 1'
#
loop_
_entity.id
_entity.type
_entity.pdbx_description
1 polymer ?
#
loop_
_entity_poly.entity_id
_entity_poly.type
_entity_poly.pdbx_seq_one_letter_code
_entity_poly.pdbx_strand_id
1 'polypeptide(L)'
;MLTMALYISNQAGLRYLAGDISGGNARCIAMLEAFQESIKDYSTPPEKALIRDLTAKINCYVSFLIECRPLSISMGNAIRFLKTRIVKLPLTLSESEAKATLLSDIDRFINEKIILADKVIVRHAVTKIRDGDVLLTYGSSSAVEMICLHAHDIGKQFRVVVVDSRPKLEGRLLLHRLVRKGITCTYTHINAVSYIMHEVNRVFLGASSVLSNGTVYSRVGTACVAMVAHQFHVPVLICCEAYKFYERVQLDSICSNELGDPDAISKVPGRKEINYLDDWANRENLQLLNLIYDATPSDYVSMIITDYGMIPPTSVPVIVREYRKEHLWI
;
A
#
# COMPACT_ATOMS: atom_id res chain seq x y z
N MET A 1 -8.47 13.06 32.24
CA MET A 1 -8.98 12.35 31.06
C MET A 1 -8.05 12.64 29.90
N LEU A 2 -7.16 11.72 29.52
CA LEU A 2 -6.70 11.71 28.13
C LEU A 2 -7.99 11.63 27.29
N THR A 3 -8.23 12.62 26.44
CA THR A 3 -9.46 12.69 25.62
C THR A 3 -9.62 11.41 24.81
N MET A 4 -10.86 10.93 24.65
CA MET A 4 -11.20 9.69 23.92
C MET A 4 -10.55 9.62 22.53
N ALA A 5 -10.43 10.77 21.84
CA ALA A 5 -9.66 10.95 20.61
C ALA A 5 -8.19 10.48 20.67
N LEU A 6 -7.51 10.71 21.80
CA LEU A 6 -6.14 10.23 22.00
C LEU A 6 -6.12 8.70 22.13
N TYR A 7 -7.10 8.11 22.82
CA TYR A 7 -7.22 6.66 22.98
C TYR A 7 -7.46 5.95 21.64
N ILE A 8 -8.29 6.51 20.77
CA ILE A 8 -8.60 5.96 19.45
C ILE A 8 -7.41 6.06 18.50
N SER A 9 -6.77 7.24 18.44
CA SER A 9 -5.54 7.43 17.66
C SER A 9 -4.44 6.48 18.15
N ASN A 10 -4.38 6.22 19.46
CA ASN A 10 -3.50 5.22 20.05
C ASN A 10 -3.87 3.80 19.61
N GLN A 11 -5.14 3.45 19.49
CA GLN A 11 -5.57 2.13 19.02
C GLN A 11 -5.14 1.86 17.57
N ALA A 12 -5.23 2.85 16.68
CA ALA A 12 -4.72 2.71 15.31
C ALA A 12 -3.19 2.52 15.30
N GLY A 13 -2.45 3.32 16.09
CA GLY A 13 -0.99 3.18 16.25
C GLY A 13 -0.57 1.81 16.77
N LEU A 14 -1.27 1.30 17.79
CA LEU A 14 -1.02 -0.04 18.35
C LEU A 14 -1.27 -1.15 17.33
N ARG A 15 -2.33 -1.04 16.51
CA ARG A 15 -2.60 -1.99 15.41
C ARG A 15 -1.56 -1.94 14.31
N TYR A 16 -0.93 -0.78 14.08
CA TYR A 16 0.21 -0.68 13.16
C TYR A 16 1.47 -1.33 13.73
N LEU A 17 1.73 -1.13 15.03
CA LEU A 17 2.87 -1.73 15.73
C LEU A 17 2.74 -3.25 15.80
N ALA A 18 1.55 -3.76 16.13
CA ALA A 18 1.25 -5.19 16.16
C ALA A 18 1.33 -5.84 14.75
N GLY A 19 1.20 -5.04 13.69
CA GLY A 19 1.22 -5.52 12.32
C GLY A 19 -0.11 -6.09 11.82
N ASP A 20 -1.20 -5.93 12.58
CA ASP A 20 -2.55 -6.36 12.21
C ASP A 20 -3.03 -5.72 10.90
N ILE A 21 -2.65 -4.45 10.69
CA ILE A 21 -2.95 -3.70 9.47
C ILE A 21 -1.65 -3.48 8.70
N SER A 22 -1.42 -4.30 7.68
CA SER A 22 -0.17 -4.29 6.91
C SER A 22 -0.29 -3.63 5.52
N GLY A 23 -1.47 -3.66 4.91
CA GLY A 23 -1.71 -3.18 3.55
C GLY A 23 -1.80 -1.65 3.44
N GLY A 24 -1.30 -1.08 2.33
CA GLY A 24 -1.25 0.38 2.13
C GLY A 24 -2.62 1.08 2.14
N ASN A 25 -3.66 0.44 1.61
CA ASN A 25 -5.05 0.95 1.64
C ASN A 25 -5.63 0.87 3.05
N ALA A 26 -5.55 -0.31 3.67
CA ALA A 26 -6.11 -0.54 5.00
C ALA A 26 -5.46 0.38 6.04
N ARG A 27 -4.14 0.62 5.95
CA ARG A 27 -3.45 1.62 6.78
C ARG A 27 -4.00 3.02 6.55
N CYS A 28 -4.16 3.45 5.29
CA CYS A 28 -4.69 4.77 4.98
C CYS A 28 -6.13 4.98 5.46
N ILE A 29 -7.01 3.99 5.27
CA ILE A 29 -8.40 4.04 5.70
C ILE A 29 -8.47 4.14 7.24
N ALA A 30 -7.79 3.24 7.95
CA ALA A 30 -7.80 3.25 9.42
C ALA A 30 -7.25 4.57 10.02
N MET A 31 -6.25 5.18 9.35
CA MET A 31 -5.72 6.48 9.77
C MET A 31 -6.76 7.60 9.59
N LEU A 32 -7.45 7.61 8.44
CA LEU A 32 -8.46 8.61 8.14
C LEU A 32 -9.69 8.48 9.05
N GLU A 33 -10.13 7.25 9.34
CA GLU A 33 -11.18 6.96 10.32
C GLU A 33 -10.79 7.46 11.72
N ALA A 34 -9.55 7.20 12.15
CA ALA A 34 -9.04 7.73 13.43
C ALA A 34 -8.99 9.27 13.46
N PHE A 35 -8.66 9.91 12.34
CA PHE A 35 -8.72 11.37 12.23
C PHE A 35 -10.16 11.89 12.26
N GLN A 36 -11.13 11.20 11.65
CA GLN A 36 -12.53 11.59 11.73
C GLN A 36 -13.03 11.58 13.18
N GLU A 37 -12.74 10.52 13.93
CA GLU A 37 -13.11 10.42 15.35
C GLU A 37 -12.43 11.52 16.17
N SER A 38 -11.16 11.80 15.89
CA SER A 38 -10.42 12.87 16.54
C SER A 38 -10.96 14.28 16.22
N ILE A 39 -11.46 14.51 15.01
CA ILE A 39 -12.05 15.79 14.59
C ILE A 39 -13.45 15.98 15.18
N LYS A 40 -14.24 14.90 15.31
CA LYS A 40 -15.55 14.92 15.98
C LYS A 40 -15.42 15.37 17.43
N ASP A 41 -14.46 14.79 18.15
CA ASP A 41 -14.21 15.06 19.57
C ASP A 41 -13.43 16.35 19.84
N TYR A 42 -12.83 16.96 18.83
CA TYR A 42 -12.05 18.18 18.97
C TYR A 42 -12.93 19.34 19.46
N SER A 43 -12.38 20.31 20.17
CA SER A 43 -13.05 21.57 20.53
C SER A 43 -12.05 22.71 20.52
N THR A 44 -12.40 23.86 19.93
CA THR A 44 -11.46 24.98 19.83
C THR A 44 -11.28 25.68 21.17
N PRO A 45 -10.04 25.85 21.67
CA PRO A 45 -9.79 26.69 22.83
C PRO A 45 -10.17 28.15 22.54
N PRO A 46 -10.76 28.89 23.50
CA PRO A 46 -11.28 30.24 23.27
C PRO A 46 -10.21 31.25 22.80
N GLU A 47 -8.94 31.00 23.10
CA GLU A 47 -7.81 31.88 22.75
C GLU A 47 -7.15 31.55 21.41
N LYS A 48 -7.63 30.54 20.68
CA LYS A 48 -6.98 30.04 19.47
C LYS A 48 -7.91 30.00 18.27
N ALA A 49 -7.35 30.24 17.09
CA ALA A 49 -8.04 30.01 15.83
C ALA A 49 -8.12 28.50 15.53
N LEU A 50 -9.32 28.04 15.13
CA LEU A 50 -9.63 26.65 14.75
C LEU A 50 -8.56 26.04 13.84
N ILE A 51 -8.26 26.70 12.71
CA ILE A 51 -7.36 26.19 11.67
C ILE A 51 -5.95 25.92 12.24
N ARG A 52 -5.43 26.86 13.05
CA ARG A 52 -4.07 26.78 13.58
C ARG A 52 -3.95 25.66 14.62
N ASP A 53 -4.89 25.60 15.55
CA ASP A 53 -4.84 24.61 16.63
C ASP A 53 -5.17 23.20 16.15
N LEU A 54 -6.16 23.05 15.24
CA LEU A 54 -6.48 21.76 14.63
C LEU A 54 -5.30 21.21 13.81
N THR A 55 -4.63 22.06 13.02
CA THR A 55 -3.44 21.65 12.26
C THR A 55 -2.32 21.18 13.19
N ALA A 56 -2.09 21.90 14.30
CA ALA A 56 -1.11 21.50 15.30
C ALA A 56 -1.47 20.16 15.95
N LYS A 57 -2.76 19.93 16.26
CA LYS A 57 -3.23 18.69 16.86
C LYS A 57 -3.07 17.49 15.93
N ILE A 58 -3.44 17.65 14.65
CA ILE A 58 -3.20 16.63 13.62
C ILE A 58 -1.70 16.32 13.50
N ASN A 59 -0.81 17.32 13.56
CA ASN A 59 0.64 17.09 13.54
C ASN A 59 1.12 16.25 14.73
N CYS A 60 0.56 16.44 15.93
CA CYS A 60 0.87 15.59 17.08
C CYS A 60 0.48 14.13 16.83
N TYR A 61 -0.71 13.88 16.28
CA TYR A 61 -1.15 12.52 15.95
C TYR A 61 -0.28 11.88 14.86
N VAL A 62 0.07 12.64 13.82
CA VAL A 62 0.97 12.18 12.77
C VAL A 62 2.34 11.80 13.34
N SER A 63 2.88 12.59 14.27
CA SER A 63 4.17 12.32 14.91
C SER A 63 4.13 11.02 15.70
N PHE A 64 3.07 10.80 16.49
CA PHE A 64 2.85 9.55 17.20
C PHE A 64 2.72 8.33 16.27
N LEU A 65 2.02 8.47 15.14
CA LEU A 65 1.91 7.40 14.16
C LEU A 65 3.25 7.06 13.51
N ILE A 66 4.10 8.06 13.25
CA ILE A 66 5.48 7.86 12.74
C ILE A 66 6.32 7.06 13.74
N GLU A 67 6.22 7.36 15.04
CA GLU A 67 6.93 6.61 16.09
C GLU A 67 6.46 5.15 16.18
N CYS A 68 5.16 4.89 15.99
CA CYS A 68 4.64 3.53 15.94
C CYS A 68 5.17 2.75 14.73
N ARG A 69 5.13 3.36 13.54
CA ARG A 69 5.61 2.76 12.29
C ARG A 69 5.79 3.84 11.21
N PRO A 70 6.88 3.83 10.42
CA PRO A 70 7.06 4.76 9.30
C PRO A 70 5.83 4.83 8.39
N LEU A 71 5.40 6.04 8.03
CA LEU A 71 4.21 6.26 7.23
C LEU A 71 4.39 5.68 5.82
N SER A 72 3.35 5.03 5.31
CA SER A 72 3.30 4.69 3.89
C SER A 72 3.12 5.96 3.05
N ILE A 73 3.51 5.90 1.79
CA ILE A 73 3.32 7.01 0.85
C ILE A 73 1.84 7.36 0.68
N SER A 74 0.96 6.35 0.69
CA SER A 74 -0.50 6.51 0.68
C SER A 74 -0.99 7.39 1.86
N MET A 75 -0.54 7.09 3.08
CA MET A 75 -0.86 7.87 4.28
C MET A 75 -0.28 9.28 4.19
N GLY A 76 0.97 9.41 3.73
CA GLY A 76 1.62 10.69 3.53
C GLY A 76 0.80 11.61 2.63
N ASN A 77 0.38 11.13 1.47
CA ASN A 77 -0.45 11.88 0.52
C ASN A 77 -1.83 12.25 1.11
N ALA A 78 -2.46 11.34 1.86
CA ALA A 78 -3.75 11.60 2.52
C ALA A 78 -3.65 12.63 3.66
N ILE A 79 -2.61 12.58 4.49
CA ILE A 79 -2.32 13.59 5.53
C ILE A 79 -2.13 14.95 4.87
N ARG A 80 -1.36 14.97 3.79
CA ARG A 80 -1.12 16.17 3.01
C ARG A 80 -2.50 16.71 2.58
N PHE A 81 -3.35 15.88 1.95
CA PHE A 81 -4.67 16.31 1.46
C PHE A 81 -5.50 16.96 2.58
N LEU A 82 -5.58 16.29 3.73
CA LEU A 82 -6.33 16.78 4.89
C LEU A 82 -5.80 18.13 5.39
N LYS A 83 -4.47 18.29 5.49
CA LYS A 83 -3.85 19.57 5.90
C LYS A 83 -4.21 20.71 4.95
N THR A 84 -4.18 20.46 3.64
CA THR A 84 -4.58 21.47 2.65
C THR A 84 -6.05 21.85 2.81
N ARG A 85 -6.93 20.88 3.06
CA ARG A 85 -8.35 21.15 3.31
C ARG A 85 -8.56 22.01 4.56
N ILE A 86 -7.85 21.71 5.65
CA ILE A 86 -7.92 22.50 6.89
C ILE A 86 -7.49 23.96 6.66
N VAL A 87 -6.39 24.19 5.93
CA VAL A 87 -5.89 25.54 5.64
C VAL A 87 -6.85 26.35 4.76
N LYS A 88 -7.58 25.69 3.86
CA LYS A 88 -8.53 26.32 2.93
C LYS A 88 -9.93 26.53 3.50
N LEU A 89 -10.19 26.16 4.75
CA LEU A 89 -11.51 26.37 5.35
C LEU A 89 -11.85 27.86 5.40
N PRO A 90 -13.05 28.27 4.93
CA PRO A 90 -13.51 29.64 5.08
C PRO A 90 -13.58 30.05 6.56
N LEU A 91 -13.03 31.22 6.88
CA LEU A 91 -13.03 31.77 8.25
C LEU A 91 -14.44 32.15 8.75
N THR A 92 -15.43 32.20 7.85
CA THR A 92 -16.82 32.54 8.16
C THR A 92 -17.63 31.37 8.73
N LEU A 93 -17.11 30.14 8.65
CA LEU A 93 -17.83 28.95 9.10
C LEU A 93 -17.77 28.81 10.62
N SER A 94 -18.88 28.34 11.19
CA SER A 94 -18.89 27.86 12.57
C SER A 94 -18.00 26.61 12.73
N GLU A 95 -17.56 26.35 13.96
CA GLU A 95 -16.77 25.14 14.26
C GLU A 95 -17.50 23.85 13.86
N SER A 96 -18.81 23.76 14.08
CA SER A 96 -19.63 22.61 13.69
C SER A 96 -19.67 22.41 12.19
N GLU A 97 -19.82 23.48 11.40
CA GLU A 97 -19.86 23.40 9.95
C GLU A 97 -18.48 23.05 9.37
N ALA A 98 -17.41 23.62 9.93
CA ALA A 98 -16.04 23.29 9.56
C ALA A 98 -15.74 21.80 9.80
N LYS A 99 -16.12 21.26 10.96
CA LYS A 99 -15.99 19.82 11.24
C LYS A 99 -16.79 18.97 10.26
N ALA A 100 -18.06 19.30 10.04
CA ALA A 100 -18.92 18.55 9.11
C ALA A 100 -18.33 18.52 7.68
N THR A 101 -17.78 19.65 7.23
CA THR A 101 -17.10 19.76 5.93
C THR A 101 -15.86 18.87 5.86
N LEU A 102 -15.01 18.88 6.90
CA LEU A 102 -13.81 18.03 6.94
C LEU A 102 -14.16 16.54 6.98
N LEU A 103 -15.17 16.15 7.76
CA LEU A 103 -15.61 14.76 7.84
C LEU A 103 -16.12 14.27 6.47
N SER A 104 -16.95 15.08 5.81
CA SER A 104 -17.43 14.80 4.45
C SER A 104 -16.29 14.72 3.43
N ASP A 105 -15.29 15.61 3.53
CA ASP A 105 -14.11 15.58 2.66
C ASP A 105 -13.29 14.30 2.85
N ILE A 106 -13.15 13.81 4.10
CA ILE A 106 -12.47 12.53 4.39
C ILE A 106 -13.27 11.35 3.85
N ASP A 107 -14.58 11.31 4.07
CA ASP A 107 -15.46 10.26 3.54
C ASP A 107 -15.40 10.21 2.02
N ARG A 108 -15.43 11.38 1.36
CA ARG A 108 -15.29 11.49 -0.09
C ARG A 108 -13.94 10.95 -0.55
N PHE A 109 -12.85 11.27 0.15
CA PHE A 109 -11.52 10.76 -0.19
C PHE A 109 -11.45 9.24 -0.12
N ILE A 110 -11.95 8.62 0.96
CA ILE A 110 -11.96 7.16 1.12
C ILE A 110 -12.80 6.52 0.00
N ASN A 111 -14.00 7.04 -0.24
CA ASN A 111 -14.93 6.46 -1.21
C ASN A 111 -14.44 6.62 -2.66
N GLU A 112 -14.03 7.81 -3.07
CA GLU A 112 -13.66 8.09 -4.46
C GLU A 112 -12.24 7.60 -4.78
N LYS A 113 -11.26 7.96 -3.95
CA LYS A 113 -9.84 7.77 -4.26
C LYS A 113 -9.31 6.39 -3.87
N ILE A 114 -10.03 5.63 -3.04
CA ILE A 114 -9.65 4.26 -2.65
C ILE A 114 -10.68 3.24 -3.14
N ILE A 115 -11.93 3.28 -2.64
CA ILE A 115 -12.91 2.22 -2.89
C ILE A 115 -13.38 2.19 -4.35
N LEU A 116 -13.76 3.34 -4.91
CA LEU A 116 -14.20 3.43 -6.30
C LEU A 116 -13.02 3.23 -7.26
N ALA A 117 -11.85 3.79 -6.93
CA ALA A 117 -10.61 3.58 -7.68
C ALA A 117 -10.28 2.09 -7.82
N ASP A 118 -10.34 1.32 -6.73
CA ASP A 118 -10.13 -0.14 -6.76
C ASP A 118 -11.11 -0.84 -7.72
N LYS A 119 -12.40 -0.47 -7.71
CA LYS A 119 -13.40 -1.02 -8.63
C LYS A 119 -13.08 -0.70 -10.10
N VAL A 120 -12.60 0.50 -10.40
CA VAL A 120 -12.21 0.92 -11.75
C VAL A 120 -10.98 0.15 -12.22
N ILE A 121 -9.95 0.02 -11.35
CA ILE A 121 -8.74 -0.77 -11.63
C ILE A 121 -9.11 -2.23 -11.93
N VAL A 122 -10.01 -2.82 -11.14
CA VAL A 122 -10.49 -4.19 -11.35
C VAL A 122 -11.14 -4.33 -12.73
N ARG A 123 -12.02 -3.41 -13.12
CA ARG A 123 -12.66 -3.42 -14.44
C ARG A 123 -11.63 -3.35 -15.57
N HIS A 124 -10.63 -2.48 -15.46
CA HIS A 124 -9.57 -2.36 -16.46
C HIS A 124 -8.67 -3.59 -16.52
N ALA A 125 -8.23 -4.11 -15.38
CA ALA A 125 -7.34 -5.26 -15.30
C ALA A 125 -7.96 -6.54 -15.85
N VAL A 126 -9.25 -6.76 -15.59
CA VAL A 126 -9.96 -7.96 -16.05
C VAL A 126 -10.04 -8.03 -17.58
N THR A 127 -10.06 -6.89 -18.28
CA THR A 127 -9.98 -6.89 -19.77
C THR A 127 -8.69 -7.47 -20.33
N LYS A 128 -7.63 -7.56 -19.52
CA LYS A 128 -6.33 -8.12 -19.92
C LYS A 128 -6.21 -9.61 -19.64
N ILE A 129 -7.14 -10.19 -18.88
CA ILE A 129 -7.17 -11.62 -18.57
C ILE A 129 -7.91 -12.36 -19.69
N ARG A 130 -7.27 -13.40 -20.23
CA ARG A 130 -7.83 -14.28 -21.25
C ARG A 130 -8.10 -15.67 -20.67
N ASP A 131 -9.00 -16.39 -21.33
CA ASP A 131 -9.28 -17.78 -20.96
C ASP A 131 -8.08 -18.67 -21.30
N GLY A 132 -7.72 -19.54 -20.36
CA GLY A 132 -6.50 -20.36 -20.40
C GLY A 132 -5.28 -19.70 -19.76
N ASP A 133 -5.38 -18.45 -19.27
CA ASP A 133 -4.24 -17.74 -18.69
C ASP A 133 -3.73 -18.38 -17.39
N VAL A 134 -2.41 -18.33 -17.24
CA VAL A 134 -1.70 -18.55 -15.98
C VAL A 134 -1.23 -17.19 -15.46
N LEU A 135 -1.85 -16.74 -14.37
CA LEU A 135 -1.59 -15.45 -13.76
C LEU A 135 -0.62 -15.61 -12.60
N LEU A 136 0.46 -14.86 -12.54
CA LEU A 136 1.37 -14.85 -11.40
C LEU A 136 1.16 -13.60 -10.54
N THR A 137 1.18 -13.77 -9.22
CA THR A 137 1.18 -12.67 -8.25
C THR A 137 2.20 -12.91 -7.14
N TYR A 138 2.56 -11.85 -6.42
CA TYR A 138 3.57 -11.87 -5.37
C TYR A 138 3.04 -11.24 -4.08
N GLY A 139 3.21 -11.93 -2.95
CA GLY A 139 2.74 -11.48 -1.64
C GLY A 139 1.21 -11.42 -1.54
N SER A 140 0.68 -10.47 -0.78
CA SER A 140 -0.78 -10.26 -0.63
C SER A 140 -1.16 -8.83 -1.02
N SER A 141 -1.74 -8.67 -2.21
CA SER A 141 -2.30 -7.41 -2.69
C SER A 141 -3.83 -7.48 -2.74
N SER A 142 -4.51 -6.51 -2.09
CA SER A 142 -5.97 -6.41 -2.11
C SER A 142 -6.50 -6.13 -3.52
N ALA A 143 -5.83 -5.27 -4.29
CA ALA A 143 -6.24 -4.96 -5.66
C ALA A 143 -6.17 -6.20 -6.56
N VAL A 144 -5.08 -6.98 -6.47
CA VAL A 144 -4.91 -8.20 -7.27
C VAL A 144 -5.89 -9.29 -6.85
N GLU A 145 -6.16 -9.41 -5.55
CA GLU A 145 -7.21 -10.30 -5.05
C GLU A 145 -8.56 -9.96 -5.67
N MET A 146 -8.98 -8.69 -5.62
CA MET A 146 -10.25 -8.25 -6.19
C MET A 146 -10.32 -8.51 -7.70
N ILE A 147 -9.20 -8.38 -8.42
CA ILE A 147 -9.09 -8.72 -9.84
C ILE A 147 -9.35 -10.21 -10.07
N CYS A 148 -8.67 -11.09 -9.33
CA CYS A 148 -8.84 -12.53 -9.47
C CYS A 148 -10.26 -12.97 -9.10
N LEU A 149 -10.83 -12.44 -8.01
CA LEU A 149 -12.19 -12.76 -7.61
C LEU A 149 -13.21 -12.30 -8.66
N HIS A 150 -13.10 -11.06 -9.14
CA HIS A 150 -14.02 -10.56 -10.15
C HIS A 150 -13.89 -11.31 -11.48
N ALA A 151 -12.67 -11.63 -11.91
CA ALA A 151 -12.43 -12.44 -13.10
C ALA A 151 -13.09 -13.82 -13.00
N HIS A 152 -13.03 -14.45 -11.83
CA HIS A 152 -13.69 -15.73 -11.58
C HIS A 152 -15.22 -15.60 -11.60
N ASP A 153 -15.77 -14.56 -10.95
CA ASP A 153 -17.22 -14.32 -10.88
C ASP A 153 -17.84 -14.08 -12.27
N ILE A 154 -17.10 -13.50 -13.23
CA ILE A 154 -17.55 -13.34 -14.62
C ILE A 154 -17.32 -14.60 -15.48
N GLY A 155 -16.85 -15.71 -14.89
CA GLY A 155 -16.71 -17.01 -15.54
C GLY A 155 -15.40 -17.22 -16.31
N LYS A 156 -14.38 -16.36 -16.14
CA LYS A 156 -13.08 -16.55 -16.80
C LYS A 156 -12.38 -17.82 -16.32
N GLN A 157 -11.79 -18.55 -17.25
CA GLN A 157 -11.05 -19.77 -16.96
C GLN A 157 -9.56 -19.46 -16.88
N PHE A 158 -8.97 -19.48 -15.69
CA PHE A 158 -7.56 -19.20 -15.46
C PHE A 158 -7.07 -19.92 -14.20
N ARG A 159 -5.75 -20.00 -14.02
CA ARG A 159 -5.13 -20.42 -12.77
C ARG A 159 -4.17 -19.37 -12.24
N VAL A 160 -3.96 -19.34 -10.93
CA VAL A 160 -3.12 -18.35 -10.26
C VAL A 160 -1.88 -18.99 -9.63
N VAL A 161 -0.71 -18.48 -9.93
CA VAL A 161 0.55 -18.78 -9.25
C VAL A 161 0.80 -17.71 -8.20
N VAL A 162 0.75 -18.09 -6.93
CA VAL A 162 1.06 -17.22 -5.80
C VAL A 162 2.51 -17.45 -5.38
N VAL A 163 3.36 -16.46 -5.62
CA VAL A 163 4.75 -16.44 -5.19
C VAL A 163 4.83 -15.75 -3.82
N ASP A 164 5.57 -16.37 -2.89
CA ASP A 164 5.69 -15.87 -1.52
C ASP A 164 7.15 -15.85 -1.04
N SER A 165 7.41 -15.06 -0.02
CA SER A 165 8.76 -14.87 0.53
C SER A 165 8.75 -14.79 2.05
N ARG A 166 9.88 -15.20 2.62
CA ARG A 166 10.16 -15.01 4.04
C ARG A 166 10.47 -13.52 4.30
N PRO A 167 10.23 -13.01 5.52
CA PRO A 167 9.85 -13.77 6.72
C PRO A 167 8.33 -13.91 6.96
N LYS A 168 7.52 -12.96 6.50
CA LYS A 168 6.08 -12.87 6.86
C LYS A 168 5.17 -13.86 6.14
N LEU A 169 5.56 -14.35 4.96
CA LEU A 169 4.77 -15.30 4.17
C LEU A 169 3.33 -14.78 3.92
N GLU A 170 3.23 -13.51 3.51
CA GLU A 170 1.97 -12.79 3.31
C GLU A 170 1.10 -13.46 2.23
N GLY A 171 1.72 -14.11 1.24
CA GLY A 171 1.03 -14.80 0.14
C GLY A 171 0.12 -15.95 0.59
N ARG A 172 0.37 -16.56 1.75
CA ARG A 172 -0.51 -17.59 2.33
C ARG A 172 -1.93 -17.11 2.57
N LEU A 173 -2.07 -15.85 3.01
CA LEU A 173 -3.37 -15.25 3.28
C LEU A 173 -4.16 -15.06 1.97
N LEU A 174 -3.50 -14.60 0.92
CA LEU A 174 -4.10 -14.47 -0.41
C LEU A 174 -4.49 -15.84 -0.98
N LEU A 175 -3.58 -16.81 -0.93
CA LEU A 175 -3.83 -18.18 -1.39
C LEU A 175 -5.09 -18.77 -0.72
N HIS A 176 -5.19 -18.66 0.60
CA HIS A 176 -6.35 -19.15 1.34
C HIS A 176 -7.67 -18.50 0.87
N ARG A 177 -7.68 -17.19 0.59
CA ARG A 177 -8.87 -16.49 0.10
C ARG A 177 -9.26 -16.92 -1.32
N LEU A 178 -8.28 -17.09 -2.21
CA LEU A 178 -8.52 -17.55 -3.59
C LEU A 178 -9.00 -19.00 -3.65
N VAL A 179 -8.38 -19.90 -2.89
CA VAL A 179 -8.76 -21.33 -2.84
C VAL A 179 -10.17 -21.52 -2.27
N ARG A 180 -10.55 -20.76 -1.22
CA ARG A 180 -11.91 -20.80 -0.67
C ARG A 180 -12.99 -20.40 -1.68
N LYS A 181 -12.62 -19.65 -2.71
CA LYS A 181 -13.50 -19.23 -3.80
C LYS A 181 -13.51 -20.20 -4.97
N GLY A 182 -12.74 -21.28 -4.92
CA GLY A 182 -12.69 -22.31 -5.97
C GLY A 182 -11.73 -22.00 -7.11
N ILE A 183 -10.83 -21.01 -6.96
CA ILE A 183 -9.84 -20.68 -7.98
C ILE A 183 -8.66 -21.65 -7.89
N THR A 184 -8.30 -22.26 -9.02
CA THR A 184 -7.13 -23.14 -9.12
C THR A 184 -5.85 -22.34 -8.86
N CYS A 185 -5.15 -22.67 -7.77
CA CYS A 185 -3.95 -21.96 -7.36
C CYS A 185 -2.74 -22.89 -7.25
N THR A 186 -1.56 -22.38 -7.61
CA THR A 186 -0.24 -22.98 -7.35
C THR A 186 0.50 -22.06 -6.39
N TYR A 187 1.11 -22.60 -5.33
CA TYR A 187 1.88 -21.82 -4.36
C TYR A 187 3.36 -22.17 -4.45
N THR A 188 4.20 -21.15 -4.53
CA THR A 188 5.65 -21.35 -4.61
C THR A 188 6.40 -20.22 -3.91
N HIS A 189 7.69 -20.43 -3.66
CA HIS A 189 8.56 -19.41 -3.08
C HIS A 189 9.31 -18.63 -4.16
N ILE A 190 9.79 -17.44 -3.79
CA ILE A 190 10.56 -16.56 -4.69
C ILE A 190 11.75 -17.27 -5.35
N ASN A 191 12.35 -18.27 -4.70
CA ASN A 191 13.48 -19.04 -5.23
C ASN A 191 13.13 -19.91 -6.46
N ALA A 192 11.86 -20.24 -6.65
CA ALA A 192 11.37 -21.06 -7.76
C ALA A 192 10.67 -20.23 -8.84
N VAL A 193 10.81 -18.90 -8.80
CA VAL A 193 10.21 -17.98 -9.79
C VAL A 193 10.73 -18.28 -11.19
N SER A 194 12.02 -18.54 -11.35
CA SER A 194 12.61 -18.89 -12.66
C SER A 194 12.03 -20.18 -13.24
N TYR A 195 11.75 -21.17 -12.40
CA TYR A 195 11.13 -22.43 -12.83
C TYR A 195 9.68 -22.23 -13.28
N ILE A 196 8.87 -21.57 -12.44
CA ILE A 196 7.44 -21.44 -12.71
C ILE A 196 7.14 -20.43 -13.83
N MET A 197 8.03 -19.48 -14.10
CA MET A 197 7.81 -18.42 -15.09
C MET A 197 7.56 -18.96 -16.50
N HIS A 198 8.11 -20.14 -16.84
CA HIS A 198 7.86 -20.82 -18.11
C HIS A 198 6.37 -21.13 -18.37
N GLU A 199 5.60 -21.30 -17.31
CA GLU A 199 4.17 -21.60 -17.40
C GLU A 199 3.30 -20.33 -17.36
N VAL A 200 3.87 -19.17 -17.00
CA VAL A 200 3.13 -17.94 -16.70
C VAL A 200 2.90 -17.12 -17.96
N ASN A 201 1.68 -16.62 -18.13
CA ASN A 201 1.34 -15.75 -19.27
C ASN A 201 1.35 -14.27 -18.91
N ARG A 202 0.97 -13.92 -17.67
CA ARG A 202 0.88 -12.53 -17.20
C ARG A 202 1.21 -12.43 -15.72
N VAL A 203 1.89 -11.36 -15.34
CA VAL A 203 2.23 -11.07 -13.94
C VAL A 203 1.41 -9.87 -13.46
N PHE A 204 0.64 -10.05 -12.38
CA PHE A 204 -0.12 -8.99 -11.73
C PHE A 204 0.47 -8.71 -10.34
N LEU A 205 0.95 -7.48 -10.15
CA LEU A 205 1.56 -7.04 -8.89
C LEU A 205 0.83 -5.82 -8.35
N GLY A 206 0.65 -5.78 -7.02
CA GLY A 206 0.26 -4.54 -6.35
C GLY A 206 1.47 -3.66 -6.10
N ALA A 207 1.27 -2.34 -6.15
CA ALA A 207 2.28 -1.38 -5.71
C ALA A 207 1.89 -0.71 -4.39
N SER A 208 2.89 -0.38 -3.57
CA SER A 208 2.70 0.51 -2.43
C SER A 208 2.75 1.97 -2.85
N SER A 209 3.55 2.28 -3.87
CA SER A 209 3.58 3.57 -4.56
C SER A 209 4.23 3.43 -5.94
N VAL A 210 3.99 4.42 -6.81
CA VAL A 210 4.72 4.59 -8.06
C VAL A 210 5.31 6.00 -8.08
N LEU A 211 6.61 6.09 -8.36
CA LEU A 211 7.37 7.32 -8.35
C LEU A 211 7.26 8.05 -9.70
N SER A 212 7.54 9.35 -9.73
CA SER A 212 7.47 10.17 -10.96
C SER A 212 8.37 9.69 -12.12
N ASN A 213 9.43 8.93 -11.84
CA ASN A 213 10.27 8.33 -12.87
C ASN A 213 9.73 6.97 -13.38
N GLY A 214 8.54 6.56 -12.94
CA GLY A 214 7.92 5.28 -13.26
C GLY A 214 8.42 4.10 -12.41
N THR A 215 9.35 4.33 -11.47
CA THR A 215 9.82 3.29 -10.56
C THR A 215 8.69 2.85 -9.64
N VAL A 216 8.50 1.54 -9.53
CA VAL A 216 7.44 0.94 -8.70
C VAL A 216 8.02 0.57 -7.35
N TYR A 217 7.45 1.15 -6.30
CA TYR A 217 7.82 0.89 -4.93
C TYR A 217 6.83 -0.10 -4.32
N SER A 218 7.27 -1.32 -4.06
CA SER A 218 6.41 -2.38 -3.51
C SER A 218 7.18 -3.30 -2.57
N ARG A 219 6.56 -4.40 -2.13
CA ARG A 219 7.16 -5.35 -1.18
C ARG A 219 8.48 -5.89 -1.74
N VAL A 220 9.49 -6.03 -0.88
CA VAL A 220 10.79 -6.62 -1.25
C VAL A 220 10.59 -7.93 -2.01
N GLY A 221 11.23 -8.09 -3.16
CA GLY A 221 11.07 -9.23 -4.08
C GLY A 221 10.16 -8.95 -5.27
N THR A 222 9.45 -7.82 -5.28
CA THR A 222 8.68 -7.37 -6.46
C THR A 222 9.62 -7.13 -7.64
N ALA A 223 10.77 -6.51 -7.39
CA ALA A 223 11.77 -6.26 -8.43
C ALA A 223 12.31 -7.57 -9.00
N CYS A 224 12.60 -8.57 -8.15
CA CYS A 224 13.06 -9.89 -8.60
C CYS A 224 12.03 -10.57 -9.50
N VAL A 225 10.75 -10.56 -9.11
CA VAL A 225 9.67 -11.15 -9.92
C VAL A 225 9.55 -10.42 -11.25
N ALA A 226 9.59 -9.09 -11.27
CA ALA A 226 9.50 -8.29 -12.48
C ALA A 226 10.70 -8.52 -13.42
N MET A 227 11.91 -8.58 -12.89
CA MET A 227 13.14 -8.87 -13.66
C MET A 227 13.09 -10.24 -14.33
N VAL A 228 12.70 -11.28 -13.59
CA VAL A 228 12.59 -12.64 -14.16
C VAL A 228 11.48 -12.66 -15.20
N ALA A 229 10.32 -12.08 -14.94
CA ALA A 229 9.23 -12.01 -15.90
C ALA A 229 9.66 -11.31 -17.21
N HIS A 230 10.37 -10.18 -17.10
CA HIS A 230 10.91 -9.47 -18.25
C HIS A 230 11.87 -10.34 -19.08
N GLN A 231 12.75 -11.11 -18.43
CA GLN A 231 13.67 -12.02 -19.11
C GLN A 231 12.95 -13.14 -19.88
N PHE A 232 11.79 -13.57 -19.39
CA PHE A 232 10.92 -14.56 -20.05
C PHE A 232 9.90 -13.93 -21.01
N HIS A 233 9.99 -12.62 -21.26
CA HIS A 233 9.04 -11.87 -22.10
C HIS A 233 7.58 -11.95 -21.62
N VAL A 234 7.39 -12.14 -20.31
CA VAL A 234 6.08 -12.14 -19.67
C VAL A 234 5.73 -10.71 -19.23
N PRO A 235 4.59 -10.16 -19.66
CA PRO A 235 4.22 -8.79 -19.32
C PRO A 235 3.93 -8.64 -17.82
N VAL A 236 4.46 -7.57 -17.23
CA VAL A 236 4.26 -7.19 -15.83
C VAL A 236 3.27 -6.04 -15.75
N LEU A 237 2.12 -6.31 -15.14
CA LEU A 237 1.01 -5.38 -14.95
C LEU A 237 0.96 -4.97 -13.48
N ILE A 238 1.13 -3.67 -13.24
CA ILE A 238 1.09 -3.09 -11.90
C ILE A 238 -0.28 -2.50 -11.64
N CYS A 239 -0.94 -2.93 -10.57
CA CYS A 239 -2.22 -2.38 -10.15
C CYS A 239 -1.99 -1.38 -9.00
N CYS A 240 -2.27 -0.11 -9.27
CA CYS A 240 -2.05 0.97 -8.31
C CYS A 240 -3.00 2.14 -8.55
N GLU A 241 -3.60 2.63 -7.47
CA GLU A 241 -4.46 3.80 -7.40
C GLU A 241 -3.62 5.07 -7.52
N ALA A 242 -4.15 6.09 -8.21
CA ALA A 242 -3.40 7.30 -8.49
C ALA A 242 -2.99 8.07 -7.23
N TYR A 243 -3.78 8.00 -6.15
CA TYR A 243 -3.47 8.69 -4.90
C TYR A 243 -2.19 8.18 -4.21
N LYS A 244 -1.71 6.98 -4.59
CA LYS A 244 -0.44 6.42 -4.11
C LYS A 244 0.77 6.90 -4.92
N PHE A 245 0.58 7.67 -5.99
CA PHE A 245 1.69 8.19 -6.77
C PHE A 245 2.49 9.23 -5.99
N TYR A 246 3.80 9.25 -6.21
CA TYR A 246 4.72 10.10 -5.46
C TYR A 246 5.58 10.96 -6.36
N GLU A 247 5.63 12.25 -6.03
CA GLU A 247 6.36 13.24 -6.82
C GLU A 247 7.87 13.00 -6.76
N ARG A 248 8.40 12.56 -5.62
CA ARG A 248 9.85 12.33 -5.48
C ARG A 248 10.28 11.09 -6.23
N VAL A 249 11.51 11.14 -6.70
CA VAL A 249 12.21 10.04 -7.36
C VAL A 249 13.18 9.41 -6.37
N GLN A 250 13.29 8.08 -6.44
CA GLN A 250 14.27 7.29 -5.72
C GLN A 250 15.01 6.44 -6.75
N LEU A 251 16.34 6.45 -6.69
CA LEU A 251 17.19 5.74 -7.65
C LEU A 251 17.59 4.35 -7.16
N ASP A 252 17.55 4.13 -5.84
CA ASP A 252 17.92 2.88 -5.19
C ASP A 252 16.82 2.40 -4.23
N SER A 253 16.99 1.22 -3.63
CA SER A 253 16.06 0.70 -2.61
C SER A 253 16.51 1.02 -1.18
N ILE A 254 17.48 1.92 -0.99
CA ILE A 254 18.20 2.10 0.28
C ILE A 254 17.88 3.45 0.92
N CYS A 255 17.91 4.53 0.14
CA CYS A 255 17.78 5.92 0.64
C CYS A 255 16.49 6.17 1.41
N SER A 256 15.40 5.49 1.05
CA SER A 256 14.11 5.56 1.75
C SER A 256 13.46 4.18 1.75
N ASN A 257 13.56 3.48 2.89
CA ASN A 257 12.97 2.16 3.08
C ASN A 257 12.48 1.98 4.53
N GLU A 258 11.60 1.02 4.73
CA GLU A 258 11.14 0.57 6.05
C GLU A 258 11.96 -0.66 6.47
N LEU A 259 12.56 -0.60 7.66
CA LEU A 259 13.23 -1.74 8.29
C LEU A 259 12.20 -2.56 9.05
N GLY A 260 12.14 -3.85 8.74
CA GLY A 260 11.39 -4.83 9.51
C GLY A 260 12.19 -5.36 10.71
N ASP A 261 11.52 -6.14 11.55
CA ASP A 261 12.16 -6.83 12.66
C ASP A 261 13.27 -7.78 12.14
N PRO A 262 14.55 -7.60 12.53
CA PRO A 262 15.63 -8.49 12.16
C PRO A 262 15.44 -9.91 12.72
N ASP A 263 14.83 -10.06 13.90
CA ASP A 263 14.61 -11.38 14.51
C ASP A 263 13.65 -12.24 13.68
N ALA A 264 12.77 -11.62 12.90
CA ALA A 264 11.86 -12.34 12.01
C ALA A 264 12.60 -13.17 10.95
N ILE A 265 13.84 -12.80 10.60
CA ILE A 265 14.70 -13.57 9.69
C ILE A 265 15.26 -14.81 10.39
N SER A 266 15.74 -14.63 11.63
CA SER A 266 16.32 -15.71 12.44
C SER A 266 15.30 -16.82 12.73
N LYS A 267 14.06 -16.43 13.04
CA LYS A 267 12.99 -17.36 13.42
C LYS A 267 12.47 -18.12 12.19
N VAL A 268 12.91 -19.37 12.02
CA VAL A 268 12.37 -20.30 11.02
C VAL A 268 11.22 -21.11 11.65
N PRO A 269 9.97 -20.96 11.18
CA PRO A 269 8.85 -21.75 11.69
C PRO A 269 9.12 -23.25 11.52
N GLY A 270 8.93 -24.04 12.58
CA GLY A 270 9.09 -25.49 12.56
C GLY A 270 10.52 -26.02 12.80
N ARG A 271 11.53 -25.15 12.99
CA ARG A 271 12.89 -25.55 13.40
C ARG A 271 13.38 -24.70 14.56
N LYS A 272 12.71 -24.81 15.72
CA LYS A 272 13.11 -24.08 16.94
C LYS A 272 14.39 -24.62 17.57
N GLU A 273 14.69 -25.90 17.37
CA GLU A 273 15.79 -26.60 18.05
C GLU A 273 17.18 -26.27 17.46
N ILE A 274 17.23 -25.67 16.27
CA ILE A 274 18.49 -25.35 15.57
C ILE A 274 18.37 -23.96 14.94
N ASN A 275 18.60 -22.91 15.73
CA ASN A 275 18.72 -21.54 15.22
C ASN A 275 20.15 -21.02 15.38
N TYR A 276 20.96 -21.19 14.34
CA TYR A 276 22.36 -20.70 14.32
C TYR A 276 22.49 -19.17 14.36
N LEU A 277 21.37 -18.46 14.16
CA LEU A 277 21.25 -17.01 14.23
C LEU A 277 20.72 -16.54 15.59
N ASP A 278 20.58 -17.43 16.58
CA ASP A 278 20.39 -17.01 17.95
C ASP A 278 21.60 -16.20 18.43
N ASP A 279 21.33 -15.21 19.29
CA ASP A 279 22.32 -14.29 19.84
C ASP A 279 23.11 -13.50 18.78
N TRP A 280 22.50 -13.26 17.61
CA TRP A 280 23.14 -12.54 16.52
C TRP A 280 23.62 -11.14 16.91
N ALA A 281 22.92 -10.47 17.84
CA ALA A 281 23.23 -9.13 18.30
C ALA A 281 24.58 -9.04 19.05
N ASN A 282 25.05 -10.15 19.65
CA ASN A 282 26.32 -10.20 20.38
C ASN A 282 27.51 -10.60 19.49
N ARG A 283 27.29 -10.87 18.20
CA ARG A 283 28.34 -11.28 17.26
C ARG A 283 28.77 -10.08 16.41
N GLU A 284 29.98 -9.58 16.63
CA GLU A 284 30.49 -8.37 15.95
C GLU A 284 30.45 -8.44 14.42
N ASN A 285 30.59 -9.63 13.83
CA ASN A 285 30.64 -9.84 12.38
C ASN A 285 29.29 -10.28 11.76
N LEU A 286 28.17 -10.18 12.49
CA LEU A 286 26.86 -10.62 12.02
C LEU A 286 25.82 -9.50 12.13
N GLN A 287 25.15 -9.21 11.01
CA GLN A 287 24.04 -8.28 10.96
C GLN A 287 22.87 -8.92 10.21
N LEU A 288 21.68 -8.86 10.80
CA LEU A 288 20.44 -9.23 10.13
C LEU A 288 19.79 -7.98 9.52
N LEU A 289 19.38 -8.07 8.26
CA LEU A 289 18.74 -6.99 7.53
C LEU A 289 17.42 -7.46 6.93
N ASN A 290 16.33 -6.84 7.38
CA ASN A 290 14.98 -7.10 6.90
C ASN A 290 14.42 -5.84 6.23
N LEU A 291 14.54 -5.73 4.91
CA LEU A 291 13.90 -4.65 4.16
C LEU A 291 12.45 -5.01 3.88
N ILE A 292 11.53 -4.06 4.00
CA ILE A 292 10.11 -4.30 3.72
C ILE A 292 9.76 -4.02 2.25
N TYR A 293 10.45 -3.07 1.62
CA TYR A 293 10.16 -2.62 0.26
C TYR A 293 11.36 -2.70 -0.68
N ASP A 294 11.10 -2.73 -1.98
CA ASP A 294 12.09 -2.54 -3.03
C ASP A 294 11.58 -1.56 -4.10
N ALA A 295 12.54 -0.97 -4.82
CA ALA A 295 12.32 -0.11 -5.97
C ALA A 295 12.53 -0.92 -7.25
N THR A 296 11.46 -1.15 -7.99
CA THR A 296 11.47 -1.87 -9.27
C THR A 296 11.60 -0.86 -10.42
N PRO A 297 12.67 -0.92 -11.23
CA PRO A 297 12.84 -0.05 -12.39
C PRO A 297 11.66 -0.15 -13.36
N SER A 298 11.33 0.97 -14.01
CA SER A 298 10.24 1.06 -14.99
C SER A 298 10.44 0.15 -16.19
N ASP A 299 11.68 -0.19 -16.53
CA ASP A 299 12.04 -1.01 -17.68
C ASP A 299 11.45 -2.43 -17.60
N TYR A 300 11.24 -2.93 -16.37
CA TYR A 300 10.64 -4.24 -16.14
C TYR A 300 9.11 -4.20 -16.03
N VAL A 301 8.50 -3.02 -16.15
CA VAL A 301 7.07 -2.80 -15.98
C VAL A 301 6.45 -2.51 -17.34
N SER A 302 5.57 -3.41 -17.79
CA SER A 302 4.91 -3.26 -19.08
C SER A 302 3.79 -2.21 -19.03
N MET A 303 3.02 -2.16 -17.94
CA MET A 303 1.86 -1.28 -17.83
C MET A 303 1.46 -1.05 -16.38
N ILE A 304 0.94 0.15 -16.09
CA ILE A 304 0.35 0.51 -14.81
C ILE A 304 -1.16 0.71 -15.01
N ILE A 305 -1.95 -0.05 -14.27
CA ILE A 305 -3.40 -0.01 -14.27
C ILE A 305 -3.85 0.85 -13.09
N THR A 306 -4.50 1.96 -13.41
CA THR A 306 -4.95 2.98 -12.47
C THR A 306 -6.45 3.26 -12.66
N ASP A 307 -7.01 4.07 -11.77
CA ASP A 307 -8.35 4.64 -11.88
C ASP A 307 -8.50 5.66 -13.02
N TYR A 308 -7.40 6.20 -13.54
CA TYR A 308 -7.37 7.03 -14.75
C TYR A 308 -7.19 6.20 -16.04
N GLY A 309 -7.12 4.88 -15.91
CA GLY A 309 -6.95 3.95 -17.00
C GLY A 309 -5.58 3.25 -17.01
N MET A 310 -5.25 2.68 -18.16
CA MET A 310 -4.04 1.90 -18.37
C MET A 310 -2.97 2.77 -19.02
N ILE A 311 -1.87 3.01 -18.30
CA ILE A 311 -0.82 3.94 -18.70
C ILE A 311 0.57 3.28 -18.67
N PRO A 312 1.52 3.74 -19.48
CA PRO A 312 2.91 3.35 -19.33
C PRO A 312 3.53 4.00 -18.07
N PRO A 313 4.61 3.43 -17.49
CA PRO A 313 5.28 4.01 -16.33
C PRO A 313 5.75 5.46 -16.52
N THR A 314 6.11 5.84 -17.74
CA THR A 314 6.56 7.20 -18.10
C THR A 314 5.46 8.26 -18.01
N SER A 315 4.19 7.87 -17.94
CA SER A 315 3.05 8.78 -17.83
C SER A 315 2.62 9.10 -16.40
N VAL A 316 3.24 8.46 -15.39
CA VAL A 316 3.00 8.74 -13.96
C VAL A 316 3.11 10.24 -13.60
N PRO A 317 4.13 11.00 -14.03
CA PRO A 317 4.24 12.41 -13.65
C PRO A 317 3.12 13.28 -14.24
N VAL A 318 2.52 12.86 -15.36
CA VAL A 318 1.34 13.53 -15.94
C VAL A 318 0.15 13.38 -15.00
N ILE A 319 -0.10 12.16 -14.51
CA ILE A 319 -1.18 11.90 -13.55
C ILE A 319 -0.94 12.66 -12.24
N VAL A 320 0.29 12.67 -11.72
CA VAL A 320 0.65 13.46 -10.52
C VAL A 320 0.35 14.95 -10.73
N ARG A 321 0.65 15.49 -11.92
CA ARG A 321 0.36 16.89 -12.25
C ARG A 321 -1.13 17.18 -12.33
N GLU A 322 -1.91 16.32 -12.98
CA GLU A 322 -3.36 16.52 -13.09
C GLU A 322 -4.05 16.34 -11.73
N TYR A 323 -3.58 15.40 -10.89
CA TYR A 323 -4.03 15.24 -9.51
C TYR A 323 -3.74 16.50 -8.65
N ARG A 324 -2.67 17.25 -8.95
CA ARG A 324 -2.39 18.55 -8.31
C ARG A 324 -3.39 19.63 -8.77
N LYS A 325 -3.79 19.62 -10.04
CA LYS A 325 -4.72 20.62 -10.63
C LYS A 325 -6.18 20.42 -10.22
N GLU A 326 -6.61 19.20 -9.89
CA GLU A 326 -7.94 18.91 -9.32
C GLU A 326 -8.17 19.54 -7.92
N HIS A 327 -7.40 20.56 -7.52
CA HIS A 327 -7.60 21.37 -6.29
C HIS A 327 -7.42 20.63 -4.96
N LEU A 328 -6.55 19.62 -4.90
CA LEU A 328 -6.10 19.03 -3.63
C LEU A 328 -4.86 19.72 -3.00
N TRP A 329 -4.26 20.75 -3.63
CA TRP A 329 -2.96 21.30 -3.19
C TRP A 329 -2.67 22.81 -3.22
N ILE A 330 -3.51 23.67 -3.81
CA ILE A 330 -3.23 25.13 -3.86
C ILE A 330 -4.25 25.93 -3.09
#